data_AF-A0A1H7ZPX5-F1
#
_entry.id   AF-A0A1H7ZPX5-F1
#
_cell.length_a   1.000
_cell.length_b   1.000
_cell.length_c   1.000
_cell.angle_alpha   90.00
_cell.angle_beta   90.00
_cell.angle_gamma   90.00
#
_symmetry.space_group_name_H-M   'P 1'
#
loop_
_entity.id
_entity.type
_entity.pdbx_description
1 polymer ?
#
loop_
_entity_poly.entity_id
_entity_poly.type
_entity_poly.pdbx_seq_one_letter_code
_entity_poly.pdbx_strand_id
1 'polypeptide(L)'
;MLSYRKKVIILFSLLCLCFFVVASPVSAATAAPGMLVMKLAKQDLSVASLDSRTAVSGEVVYRMTPKEKTMVFDLTSFSLVGSSVKTKQGDSGPLSLVLKPSSAKSAYNPRTRTIKSQFLLEVHYPLIDKVKGYIEPKEGQREKDDYRSYTETFAGSLICKLSETPKIGRSAIKMKEGAALSLKMEPREKVLGEVAAITGEFKVIDVIVWPKFYIKKTINIQPVFVRYTPAEGCFGGTTTATTGGSFPTLRDKAIEIWNRCCIGLNFLTPVYINNDDYRILSSAEEAGIKAAYDEPNAIEVYFVEIGDPVGIHGGGVCYSSGTANAKVITYDANLPINLYNLAHELGHALGLMHPPGNSSSGSLMEPSGFCADNPSLMSPLNCDNASNPLLVTPATIKLCTRNTNMP
;
A
#
# COMPACT_ATOMS: atom_id res chain seq x y z
N MET A 1 1.77 69.53 44.17
CA MET A 1 0.73 68.48 44.06
C MET A 1 0.63 67.79 42.69
N LEU A 2 1.23 68.29 41.59
CA LEU A 2 1.16 67.64 40.26
C LEU A 2 2.03 66.37 40.09
N SER A 3 3.02 66.14 40.96
CA SER A 3 3.96 65.01 40.83
C SER A 3 3.40 63.67 41.35
N TYR A 4 2.47 63.71 42.31
CA TYR A 4 1.94 62.50 42.93
C TYR A 4 0.85 61.81 42.07
N ARG A 5 0.05 62.59 41.32
CA ARG A 5 -1.02 62.04 40.46
C ARG A 5 -0.49 61.24 39.25
N LYS A 6 0.68 61.58 38.71
CA LYS A 6 1.27 60.83 37.58
C LYS A 6 1.78 59.44 37.98
N LYS A 7 2.27 59.26 39.21
CA LYS A 7 2.76 57.95 39.69
C LYS A 7 1.62 56.96 39.97
N VAL A 8 0.47 57.44 40.46
CA VAL A 8 -0.70 56.58 40.75
C VAL A 8 -1.35 56.06 39.45
N ILE A 9 -1.43 56.89 38.40
CA ILE A 9 -2.02 56.47 37.12
C ILE A 9 -1.14 55.42 36.41
N ILE A 10 0.19 55.55 36.47
CA ILE A 10 1.10 54.56 35.88
C ILE A 10 1.04 53.22 36.62
N LEU A 11 0.91 53.24 37.96
CA LEU A 11 0.79 52.01 38.75
C LEU A 11 -0.54 51.28 38.50
N PHE A 12 -1.65 52.01 38.32
CA PHE A 12 -2.96 51.43 38.02
C PHE A 12 -3.02 50.86 36.60
N SER A 13 -2.40 51.54 35.62
CA SER A 13 -2.30 51.04 34.25
C SER A 13 -1.39 49.80 34.12
N LEU A 14 -0.29 49.72 34.89
CA LEU A 14 0.53 48.50 34.96
C LEU A 14 -0.21 47.34 35.66
N LEU A 15 -0.98 47.62 36.72
CA LEU A 15 -1.77 46.57 37.38
C LEU A 15 -2.87 46.02 36.46
N CYS A 16 -3.57 46.88 35.71
CA CYS A 16 -4.54 46.44 34.72
C CYS A 16 -3.88 45.66 33.57
N LEU A 17 -2.68 46.05 33.11
CA LEU A 17 -1.95 45.29 32.09
C LEU A 17 -1.51 43.90 32.60
N CYS A 18 -1.15 43.77 33.87
CA CYS A 18 -0.86 42.47 34.49
C CYS A 18 -2.11 41.59 34.67
N PHE A 19 -3.29 42.19 34.89
CA PHE A 19 -4.55 41.43 34.97
C PHE A 19 -5.10 41.00 33.60
N PHE A 20 -4.76 41.71 32.51
CA PHE A 20 -5.16 41.31 31.15
C PHE A 20 -4.22 40.29 30.47
N VAL A 21 -3.09 39.93 31.10
CA VAL A 21 -2.13 38.94 30.57
C VAL A 21 -2.40 37.50 31.05
N VAL A 22 -3.33 37.29 31.99
CA VAL A 22 -3.53 35.96 32.64
C VAL A 22 -4.96 35.45 32.53
N ALA A 23 -5.48 35.34 31.31
CA ALA A 23 -6.63 34.47 31.02
C ALA A 23 -6.80 34.24 29.51
N SER A 24 -5.72 33.95 28.78
CA SER A 24 -5.93 33.17 27.56
C SER A 24 -6.54 31.85 28.03
N PRO A 25 -7.77 31.49 27.63
CA PRO A 25 -8.30 30.17 27.96
C PRO A 25 -7.25 29.19 27.45
N VAL A 26 -6.68 28.42 28.38
CA VAL A 26 -5.88 27.24 28.03
C VAL A 26 -6.86 26.36 27.30
N SER A 27 -6.93 26.57 25.98
CA SER A 27 -7.76 25.79 25.09
C SER A 27 -7.22 24.39 25.28
N ALA A 28 -7.99 23.56 25.99
CA ALA A 28 -7.59 22.21 26.33
C ALA A 28 -7.10 21.58 25.04
N ALA A 29 -5.78 21.39 24.93
CA ALA A 29 -5.17 20.97 23.68
C ALA A 29 -5.85 19.67 23.31
N THR A 30 -6.64 19.67 22.23
CA THR A 30 -7.37 18.50 21.79
C THR A 30 -6.33 17.41 21.59
N ALA A 31 -6.42 16.36 22.41
CA ALA A 31 -5.42 15.31 22.41
C ALA A 31 -5.30 14.75 20.98
N ALA A 32 -4.07 14.78 20.45
CA ALA A 32 -3.84 14.39 19.08
C ALA A 32 -4.24 12.92 18.86
N PRO A 33 -4.81 12.57 17.69
CA PRO A 33 -5.11 11.19 17.38
C PRO A 33 -3.81 10.37 17.33
N GLY A 34 -3.94 9.09 17.62
CA GLY A 34 -2.88 8.11 17.51
C GLY A 34 -3.23 6.96 16.56
N MET A 35 -2.33 6.00 16.44
CA MET A 35 -2.51 4.80 15.64
C MET A 35 -2.26 3.56 16.50
N LEU A 36 -3.12 2.55 16.37
CA LEU A 36 -2.94 1.20 16.89
C LEU A 36 -2.57 0.29 15.71
N VAL A 37 -1.31 -0.10 15.61
CA VAL A 37 -0.85 -1.04 14.56
C VAL A 37 -0.74 -2.42 15.18
N MET A 38 -1.46 -3.39 14.62
CA MET A 38 -1.44 -4.80 15.03
C MET A 38 -0.85 -5.64 13.91
N LYS A 39 0.32 -6.22 14.17
CA LYS A 39 0.98 -7.15 13.23
C LYS A 39 0.54 -8.57 13.49
N LEU A 40 0.17 -9.27 12.42
CA LEU A 40 -0.27 -10.65 12.50
C LEU A 40 0.86 -11.56 12.07
N ALA A 41 1.26 -12.48 12.96
CA ALA A 41 2.10 -13.60 12.56
C ALA A 41 1.35 -14.50 11.57
N LYS A 42 2.11 -15.23 10.76
CA LYS A 42 1.61 -16.26 9.87
C LYS A 42 0.76 -17.27 10.66
N GLN A 43 -0.54 -17.30 10.38
CA GLN A 43 -1.53 -18.11 11.10
C GLN A 43 -2.56 -18.70 10.14
N ASP A 44 -3.00 -19.93 10.43
CA ASP A 44 -3.97 -20.62 9.59
C ASP A 44 -5.39 -20.11 9.84
N LEU A 45 -6.08 -19.75 8.77
CA LEU A 45 -7.51 -19.50 8.75
C LEU A 45 -8.24 -20.63 8.04
N SER A 46 -9.43 -20.95 8.52
CA SER A 46 -10.30 -21.96 7.90
C SER A 46 -11.08 -21.34 6.75
N VAL A 47 -11.17 -22.08 5.64
CA VAL A 47 -11.95 -21.69 4.45
C VAL A 47 -13.10 -22.67 4.25
N ALA A 48 -14.33 -22.19 4.45
CA ALA A 48 -15.50 -23.06 4.67
C ALA A 48 -15.92 -23.92 3.46
N SER A 49 -15.55 -23.57 2.23
CA SER A 49 -15.98 -24.30 1.04
C SER A 49 -15.21 -25.60 0.78
N LEU A 50 -14.06 -25.81 1.43
CA LEU A 50 -13.01 -26.66 0.87
C LEU A 50 -12.28 -27.54 1.91
N ASP A 51 -12.74 -27.58 3.17
CA ASP A 51 -11.98 -28.16 4.31
C ASP A 51 -10.49 -27.76 4.30
N SER A 52 -10.22 -26.56 3.78
CA SER A 52 -8.87 -26.08 3.53
C SER A 52 -8.49 -24.99 4.51
N ARG A 53 -7.18 -24.83 4.69
CA ARG A 53 -6.60 -23.78 5.50
C ARG A 53 -5.71 -22.90 4.64
N THR A 54 -5.71 -21.62 4.93
CA THR A 54 -4.78 -20.65 4.33
C THR A 54 -3.97 -20.02 5.43
N ALA A 55 -2.64 -20.07 5.30
CA ALA A 55 -1.75 -19.39 6.22
C ALA A 55 -1.70 -17.92 5.81
N VAL A 56 -2.19 -17.03 6.68
CA VAL A 56 -2.26 -15.60 6.42
C VAL A 56 -1.34 -14.79 7.32
N SER A 57 -0.84 -13.68 6.81
CA SER A 57 -0.07 -12.68 7.55
C SER A 57 -0.44 -11.28 7.07
N GLY A 58 -0.12 -10.26 7.87
CA GLY A 58 -0.37 -8.87 7.47
C GLY A 58 -0.54 -7.95 8.67
N GLU A 59 -1.30 -6.87 8.48
CA GLU A 59 -1.55 -5.87 9.52
C GLU A 59 -3.00 -5.40 9.59
N VAL A 60 -3.42 -5.07 10.81
CA VAL A 60 -4.68 -4.39 11.10
C VAL A 60 -4.34 -3.08 11.81
N VAL A 61 -4.87 -1.97 11.30
CA VAL A 61 -4.53 -0.64 11.79
C VAL A 61 -5.80 0.13 12.15
N TYR A 62 -5.86 0.60 13.39
CA TYR A 62 -6.89 1.54 13.84
C TYR A 62 -6.31 2.93 14.04
N ARG A 63 -7.04 3.95 13.61
CA ARG A 63 -6.87 5.31 14.12
C ARG A 63 -7.55 5.40 15.48
N MET A 64 -6.88 6.02 16.43
CA MET A 64 -7.34 6.20 17.80
C MET A 64 -7.59 7.68 18.05
N THR A 65 -8.82 8.05 18.41
CA THR A 65 -9.18 9.43 18.71
C THR A 65 -9.66 9.53 20.16
N PRO A 66 -8.92 10.23 21.04
CA PRO A 66 -9.37 10.48 22.41
C PRO A 66 -10.69 11.25 22.42
N LYS A 67 -11.65 10.81 23.24
CA LYS A 67 -12.93 11.51 23.43
C LYS A 67 -13.33 11.48 24.91
N GLU A 68 -13.23 12.61 25.59
CA GLU A 68 -13.56 12.83 27.01
C GLU A 68 -13.15 11.69 27.98
N LYS A 69 -13.96 10.62 28.08
CA LYS A 69 -13.76 9.48 28.98
C LYS A 69 -13.57 8.14 28.26
N THR A 70 -13.38 8.16 26.95
CA THR A 70 -13.24 6.97 26.10
C THR A 70 -12.25 7.23 24.97
N MET A 71 -12.00 6.19 24.17
CA MET A 71 -11.34 6.32 22.88
C MET A 71 -12.24 5.77 21.78
N VAL A 72 -12.26 6.50 20.68
CA VAL A 72 -12.85 6.05 19.42
C VAL A 72 -11.75 5.36 18.63
N PHE A 73 -12.08 4.20 18.07
CA PHE A 73 -11.20 3.44 17.21
C PHE A 73 -11.85 3.38 15.85
N ASP A 74 -11.15 3.81 14.80
CA ASP A 74 -11.61 3.75 13.42
C ASP A 74 -10.67 2.79 12.68
N LEU A 75 -11.20 1.66 12.18
CA LEU A 75 -10.40 0.73 11.37
C LEU A 75 -10.03 1.41 10.04
N THR A 76 -8.75 1.77 9.88
CA THR A 76 -8.25 2.50 8.72
C THR A 76 -7.50 1.61 7.72
N SER A 77 -6.97 0.47 8.16
CA SER A 77 -6.30 -0.50 7.29
C SER A 77 -6.60 -1.91 7.77
N PHE A 78 -6.90 -2.79 6.84
CA PHE A 78 -6.95 -4.23 7.04
C PHE A 78 -6.33 -4.85 5.80
N SER A 79 -5.12 -5.38 5.93
CA SER A 79 -4.30 -5.80 4.80
C SER A 79 -3.70 -7.16 5.12
N LEU A 80 -4.19 -8.22 4.48
CA LEU A 80 -3.71 -9.58 4.67
C LEU A 80 -3.28 -10.20 3.34
N VAL A 81 -2.24 -11.02 3.41
CA VAL A 81 -1.85 -11.95 2.35
C VAL A 81 -1.99 -13.36 2.88
N GLY A 82 -2.66 -14.22 2.12
CA GLY A 82 -2.86 -15.63 2.42
C GLY A 82 -2.18 -16.54 1.41
N SER A 83 -1.79 -17.75 1.85
CA SER A 83 -1.34 -18.79 0.92
C SER A 83 -2.47 -19.25 0.00
N SER A 84 -2.09 -19.88 -1.12
CA SER A 84 -3.03 -20.51 -2.05
C SER A 84 -3.97 -21.49 -1.35
N VAL A 85 -5.22 -21.54 -1.83
CA VAL A 85 -6.22 -22.53 -1.45
C VAL A 85 -6.61 -23.38 -2.66
N LYS A 86 -6.84 -24.67 -2.43
CA LYS A 86 -7.31 -25.60 -3.46
C LYS A 86 -8.79 -25.31 -3.75
N THR A 87 -9.13 -24.96 -4.97
CA THR A 87 -10.51 -24.67 -5.40
C THR A 87 -11.00 -25.73 -6.38
N LYS A 88 -12.26 -25.63 -6.82
CA LYS A 88 -12.79 -26.55 -7.85
C LYS A 88 -12.13 -26.34 -9.22
N GLN A 89 -11.60 -25.14 -9.47
CA GLN A 89 -10.97 -24.75 -10.74
C GLN A 89 -9.43 -24.78 -10.67
N GLY A 90 -8.86 -25.36 -9.62
CA GLY A 90 -7.42 -25.45 -9.37
C GLY A 90 -6.96 -24.61 -8.19
N ASP A 91 -5.66 -24.37 -8.09
CA ASP A 91 -5.10 -23.49 -7.06
C ASP A 91 -5.55 -22.04 -7.26
N SER A 92 -5.98 -21.38 -6.18
CA SER A 92 -6.37 -19.98 -6.22
C SER A 92 -5.18 -19.05 -6.53
N GLY A 93 -3.96 -19.46 -6.16
CA GLY A 93 -2.83 -18.58 -5.96
C GLY A 93 -2.94 -17.78 -4.65
N PRO A 94 -1.94 -16.97 -4.29
CA PRO A 94 -1.95 -16.20 -3.04
C PRO A 94 -3.19 -15.30 -2.93
N LEU A 95 -3.83 -15.35 -1.76
CA LEU A 95 -4.99 -14.52 -1.45
C LEU A 95 -4.52 -13.12 -1.06
N SER A 96 -5.16 -12.10 -1.62
CA SER A 96 -4.92 -10.68 -1.33
C SER A 96 -6.19 -10.08 -0.73
N LEU A 97 -6.16 -9.63 0.51
CA LEU A 97 -7.33 -9.08 1.20
C LEU A 97 -7.04 -7.65 1.66
N VAL A 98 -7.86 -6.70 1.20
CA VAL A 98 -7.70 -5.26 1.50
C VAL A 98 -9.01 -4.66 1.99
N LEU A 99 -8.94 -3.77 2.98
CA LEU A 99 -10.07 -2.99 3.43
C LEU A 99 -10.62 -2.12 2.30
N LYS A 100 -11.92 -2.27 1.99
CA LYS A 100 -12.59 -1.33 1.11
C LYS A 100 -12.67 0.05 1.79
N PRO A 101 -12.20 1.14 1.16
CA PRO A 101 -12.17 2.46 1.76
C PRO A 101 -13.52 2.87 2.34
N SER A 102 -13.50 3.52 3.51
CA SER A 102 -14.68 4.09 4.18
C SER A 102 -15.82 3.08 4.49
N SER A 103 -15.57 1.77 4.40
CA SER A 103 -16.57 0.74 4.67
C SER A 103 -16.66 0.33 6.15
N ALA A 104 -15.63 0.65 6.95
CA ALA A 104 -15.51 0.15 8.30
C ALA A 104 -16.33 0.95 9.31
N LYS A 105 -16.97 0.24 10.24
CA LYS A 105 -17.62 0.79 11.43
C LYS A 105 -17.08 0.05 12.64
N SER A 106 -16.64 0.80 13.65
CA SER A 106 -15.93 0.26 14.80
C SER A 106 -16.55 0.78 16.10
N ALA A 107 -16.65 -0.07 17.11
CA ALA A 107 -17.16 0.25 18.43
C ALA A 107 -16.23 -0.30 19.50
N TYR A 108 -15.88 0.53 20.49
CA TYR A 108 -14.99 0.14 21.58
C TYR A 108 -15.73 0.10 22.92
N ASN A 109 -15.61 -1.03 23.61
CA ASN A 109 -16.08 -1.19 24.98
C ASN A 109 -14.87 -1.08 25.95
N PRO A 110 -14.77 0.00 26.74
CA PRO A 110 -13.63 0.19 27.65
C PRO A 110 -13.62 -0.78 28.84
N ARG A 111 -14.78 -1.33 29.23
CA ARG A 111 -14.85 -2.29 30.35
C ARG A 111 -14.26 -3.64 29.97
N THR A 112 -14.56 -4.11 28.76
CA THR A 112 -14.06 -5.40 28.25
C THR A 112 -12.79 -5.25 27.41
N ARG A 113 -12.38 -4.00 27.13
CA ARG A 113 -11.27 -3.63 26.23
C ARG A 113 -11.41 -4.30 24.88
N THR A 114 -12.63 -4.30 24.36
CA THR A 114 -12.98 -4.99 23.12
C THR A 114 -13.33 -3.97 22.05
N ILE A 115 -12.65 -4.04 20.92
CA ILE A 115 -13.02 -3.33 19.69
C ILE A 115 -13.81 -4.32 18.82
N LYS A 116 -15.01 -3.94 18.40
CA LYS A 116 -15.82 -4.68 17.44
C LYS A 116 -15.92 -3.88 16.16
N SER A 117 -15.57 -4.50 15.04
CA SER A 117 -15.55 -3.84 13.74
C SER A 117 -16.35 -4.62 12.73
N GLN A 118 -17.12 -3.93 11.89
CA GLN A 118 -17.79 -4.45 10.71
C GLN A 118 -17.27 -3.68 9.50
N PHE A 119 -16.99 -4.36 8.39
CA PHE A 119 -16.34 -3.76 7.24
C PHE A 119 -16.61 -4.56 5.96
N LEU A 120 -16.21 -3.98 4.82
CA LEU A 120 -16.10 -4.70 3.55
C LEU A 120 -14.62 -4.87 3.20
N LEU A 121 -14.26 -6.06 2.72
CA LEU A 121 -12.96 -6.33 2.12
C LEU A 121 -13.11 -6.54 0.62
N GLU A 122 -12.10 -6.14 -0.12
CA GLU A 122 -11.85 -6.58 -1.48
C GLU A 122 -10.86 -7.75 -1.42
N VAL A 123 -11.27 -8.88 -1.98
CA VAL A 123 -10.51 -10.13 -1.99
C VAL A 123 -10.14 -10.45 -3.42
N HIS A 124 -8.84 -10.58 -3.68
CA HIS A 124 -8.27 -10.99 -4.95
C HIS A 124 -7.50 -12.29 -4.80
N TYR A 125 -7.45 -13.08 -5.88
CA TYR A 125 -6.59 -14.24 -6.02
C TYR A 125 -6.32 -14.50 -7.52
N PRO A 126 -5.10 -14.91 -7.92
CA PRO A 126 -4.69 -15.03 -9.34
C PRO A 126 -5.60 -15.87 -10.23
N LEU A 127 -6.27 -16.89 -9.66
CA LEU A 127 -7.24 -17.69 -10.41
C LEU A 127 -8.39 -16.86 -10.99
N ILE A 128 -8.77 -15.75 -10.34
CA ILE A 128 -9.75 -14.81 -10.92
C ILE A 128 -9.25 -14.27 -12.25
N ASP A 129 -8.02 -13.75 -12.28
CA ASP A 129 -7.44 -13.16 -13.50
C ASP A 129 -7.29 -14.22 -14.59
N LYS A 130 -6.91 -15.45 -14.21
CA LYS A 130 -6.79 -16.57 -15.15
C LYS A 130 -8.11 -16.93 -15.81
N VAL A 131 -9.22 -16.88 -15.06
CA VAL A 131 -10.54 -17.33 -15.54
C VAL A 131 -11.34 -16.20 -16.17
N LYS A 132 -11.24 -14.98 -15.64
CA LYS A 132 -12.03 -13.81 -16.07
C LYS A 132 -11.25 -12.82 -16.92
N GLY A 133 -9.93 -12.93 -16.96
CA GLY A 133 -9.09 -11.87 -17.49
C GLY A 133 -9.10 -10.63 -16.59
N TYR A 134 -8.80 -9.49 -17.18
CA TYR A 134 -8.79 -8.19 -16.52
C TYR A 134 -10.03 -7.38 -16.88
N ILE A 135 -10.35 -6.37 -16.07
CA ILE A 135 -11.48 -5.48 -16.29
C ILE A 135 -11.15 -4.58 -17.48
N GLU A 136 -11.91 -4.71 -18.56
CA GLU A 136 -11.80 -3.78 -19.68
C GLU A 136 -12.43 -2.42 -19.29
N PRO A 137 -11.75 -1.30 -19.58
CA PRO A 137 -12.36 0.02 -19.41
C PRO A 137 -13.56 0.15 -20.36
N LYS A 138 -14.62 0.83 -19.90
CA LYS A 138 -15.81 1.05 -20.73
C LYS A 138 -15.45 1.90 -21.95
N GLU A 139 -16.15 1.70 -23.06
CA GLU A 139 -15.99 2.52 -24.26
C GLU A 139 -16.10 4.02 -23.92
N GLY A 140 -15.12 4.81 -24.38
CA GLY A 140 -15.02 6.24 -24.04
C GLY A 140 -14.47 6.55 -22.65
N GLN A 141 -14.05 5.55 -21.86
CA GLN A 141 -13.33 5.72 -20.60
C GLN A 141 -11.88 5.26 -20.76
N ARG A 142 -10.92 6.08 -20.31
CA ARG A 142 -9.49 5.78 -20.02
C ARG A 142 -8.69 5.04 -21.11
N GLU A 143 -7.38 4.92 -20.87
CA GLU A 143 -6.47 4.13 -21.68
C GLU A 143 -6.69 2.62 -21.43
N LYS A 144 -6.41 1.79 -22.46
CA LYS A 144 -6.68 0.34 -22.47
C LYS A 144 -5.63 -0.48 -21.70
N ASP A 145 -4.60 0.16 -21.19
CA ASP A 145 -3.45 -0.39 -20.48
C ASP A 145 -3.66 -0.53 -18.97
N ASP A 146 -4.88 -0.24 -18.49
CA ASP A 146 -5.28 -0.43 -17.10
C ASP A 146 -5.76 -1.88 -16.83
N TYR A 147 -4.82 -2.78 -16.53
CA TYR A 147 -5.09 -4.21 -16.27
C TYR A 147 -5.54 -4.49 -14.83
N ARG A 148 -6.65 -3.87 -14.43
CA ARG A 148 -7.29 -4.12 -13.14
C ARG A 148 -7.85 -5.52 -13.03
N SER A 149 -7.54 -6.18 -11.93
CA SER A 149 -8.17 -7.45 -11.57
C SER A 149 -9.62 -7.28 -11.14
N TYR A 150 -10.42 -8.29 -11.43
CA TYR A 150 -11.68 -8.47 -10.71
C TYR A 150 -11.39 -8.84 -9.25
N THR A 151 -12.23 -8.34 -8.33
CA THR A 151 -12.16 -8.67 -6.91
C THR A 151 -13.52 -9.11 -6.40
N GLU A 152 -13.54 -9.92 -5.35
CA GLU A 152 -14.75 -10.31 -4.65
C GLU A 152 -14.92 -9.41 -3.42
N THR A 153 -16.16 -8.98 -3.15
CA THR A 153 -16.45 -8.20 -1.94
C THR A 153 -16.86 -9.14 -0.83
N PHE A 154 -16.18 -9.08 0.31
CA PHE A 154 -16.51 -9.84 1.52
C PHE A 154 -17.04 -8.92 2.61
N ALA A 155 -18.12 -9.32 3.28
CA ALA A 155 -18.57 -8.70 4.51
C ALA A 155 -17.81 -9.32 5.69
N GLY A 156 -17.03 -8.50 6.38
CA GLY A 156 -16.18 -8.92 7.50
C GLY A 156 -16.66 -8.41 8.85
N SER A 157 -16.39 -9.20 9.87
CA SER A 157 -16.49 -8.82 11.28
C SER A 157 -15.20 -9.19 12.01
N LEU A 158 -14.71 -8.26 12.83
CA LEU A 158 -13.49 -8.42 13.60
C LEU A 158 -13.78 -8.08 15.06
N ILE A 159 -13.45 -9.00 15.96
CA ILE A 159 -13.47 -8.76 17.41
C ILE A 159 -12.03 -8.75 17.88
N CYS A 160 -11.56 -7.59 18.35
CA CYS A 160 -10.24 -7.41 18.93
C CYS A 160 -10.35 -7.24 20.44
N LYS A 161 -9.75 -8.15 21.21
CA LYS A 161 -9.64 -8.05 22.67
C LYS A 161 -8.22 -7.64 23.03
N LEU A 162 -8.09 -6.43 23.58
CA LEU A 162 -6.82 -5.87 24.03
C LEU A 162 -6.49 -6.36 25.45
N SER A 163 -5.22 -6.69 25.67
CA SER A 163 -4.68 -7.06 26.98
C SER A 163 -4.68 -5.90 27.99
N GLU A 164 -4.54 -4.67 27.51
CA GLU A 164 -4.53 -3.43 28.28
C GLU A 164 -5.14 -2.26 27.49
N THR A 165 -5.49 -1.16 28.16
CA THR A 165 -6.02 0.03 27.50
C THR A 165 -4.87 0.76 26.80
N PRO A 166 -4.93 0.97 25.48
CA PRO A 166 -3.84 1.62 24.76
C PRO A 166 -3.75 3.10 25.16
N LYS A 167 -2.52 3.58 25.32
CA LYS A 167 -2.22 4.96 25.73
C LYS A 167 -1.44 5.66 24.63
N ILE A 168 -1.96 6.78 24.14
CA ILE A 168 -1.27 7.60 23.14
C ILE A 168 -0.17 8.39 23.88
N GLY A 169 1.09 8.06 23.58
CA GLY A 169 2.27 8.71 24.13
C GLY A 169 2.96 9.66 23.16
N ARG A 170 4.09 10.23 23.57
CA ARG A 170 4.97 11.04 22.70
C ARG A 170 5.85 10.19 21.76
N SER A 171 5.94 8.89 22.01
CA SER A 171 6.73 7.92 21.25
C SER A 171 5.90 6.66 20.99
N ALA A 172 6.42 5.75 20.17
CA ALA A 172 5.97 4.36 20.15
C ALA A 172 5.86 3.82 21.56
N ILE A 173 4.77 3.12 21.82
CA ILE A 173 4.69 2.21 22.95
C ILE A 173 4.26 0.85 22.41
N LYS A 174 5.10 -0.17 22.65
CA LYS A 174 4.75 -1.57 22.43
C LYS A 174 3.96 -2.07 23.63
N MET A 175 2.79 -2.66 23.40
CA MET A 175 2.02 -3.29 24.49
C MET A 175 2.70 -4.58 24.93
N LYS A 176 2.72 -4.84 26.24
CA LYS A 176 3.46 -5.99 26.82
C LYS A 176 2.84 -7.33 26.47
N GLU A 177 1.51 -7.36 26.47
CA GLU A 177 0.71 -8.52 26.09
C GLU A 177 -0.02 -8.12 24.80
N GLY A 178 -0.05 -9.00 23.79
CA GLY A 178 -0.63 -8.69 22.48
C GLY A 178 -2.16 -8.48 22.51
N ALA A 179 -2.79 -8.72 21.36
CA ALA A 179 -4.24 -8.74 21.24
C ALA A 179 -4.69 -10.11 20.70
N ALA A 180 -5.90 -10.51 21.07
CA ALA A 180 -6.59 -11.63 20.46
C ALA A 180 -7.59 -11.08 19.44
N LEU A 181 -7.52 -11.55 18.21
CA LEU A 181 -8.45 -11.20 17.14
C LEU A 181 -9.29 -12.41 16.78
N SER A 182 -10.59 -12.23 16.58
CA SER A 182 -11.46 -13.21 15.96
C SER A 182 -12.06 -12.59 14.71
N LEU A 183 -11.88 -13.27 13.57
CA LEU A 183 -12.31 -12.82 12.26
C LEU A 183 -13.33 -13.78 11.70
N LYS A 184 -14.40 -13.21 11.16
CA LYS A 184 -15.37 -13.92 10.34
C LYS A 184 -15.69 -13.07 9.13
N MET A 185 -15.59 -13.65 7.94
CA MET A 185 -15.99 -13.00 6.70
C MET A 185 -16.72 -13.94 5.76
N GLU A 186 -17.69 -13.39 5.04
CA GLU A 186 -18.52 -14.10 4.08
C GLU A 186 -18.62 -13.27 2.79
N PRO A 187 -18.64 -13.90 1.60
CA PRO A 187 -18.79 -13.21 0.34
C PRO A 187 -20.13 -12.48 0.28
N ARG A 188 -20.08 -11.22 -0.12
CA ARG A 188 -21.23 -10.36 -0.41
C ARG A 188 -21.46 -10.24 -1.92
N GLU A 189 -20.39 -10.06 -2.68
CA GLU A 189 -20.40 -10.00 -4.14
C GLU A 189 -19.34 -10.97 -4.65
N LYS A 190 -19.76 -11.92 -5.48
CA LYS A 190 -18.92 -13.02 -5.97
C LYS A 190 -18.60 -12.79 -7.45
N VAL A 191 -17.36 -13.09 -7.84
CA VAL A 191 -16.94 -13.13 -9.24
C VAL A 191 -16.79 -14.58 -9.68
N LEU A 192 -16.05 -15.37 -8.91
CA LEU A 192 -15.94 -16.82 -9.08
C LEU A 192 -16.65 -17.58 -7.95
N GLY A 193 -16.61 -17.05 -6.73
CA GLY A 193 -17.23 -17.65 -5.55
C GLY A 193 -16.52 -18.89 -5.01
N GLU A 194 -15.24 -19.08 -5.36
CA GLU A 194 -14.45 -20.25 -4.94
C GLU A 194 -14.10 -20.20 -3.44
N VAL A 195 -13.93 -19.00 -2.88
CA VAL A 195 -13.69 -18.76 -1.45
C VAL A 195 -15.04 -18.45 -0.77
N ALA A 196 -15.60 -19.40 -0.03
CA ALA A 196 -16.98 -19.26 0.49
C ALA A 196 -17.12 -18.56 1.85
N ALA A 197 -16.13 -18.66 2.71
CA ALA A 197 -16.04 -17.90 3.96
C ALA A 197 -14.63 -18.08 4.53
N ILE A 198 -14.15 -17.08 5.29
CA ILE A 198 -12.88 -17.19 6.01
C ILE A 198 -13.13 -16.90 7.49
N THR A 199 -12.68 -17.81 8.34
CA THR A 199 -12.81 -17.66 9.80
C THR A 199 -11.54 -18.07 10.51
N GLY A 200 -11.20 -17.37 11.59
CA GLY A 200 -10.15 -17.82 12.50
C GLY A 200 -9.84 -16.83 13.60
N GLU A 201 -8.91 -17.24 14.44
CA GLU A 201 -8.40 -16.43 15.53
C GLU A 201 -6.93 -16.08 15.29
N PHE A 202 -6.52 -14.87 15.66
CA PHE A 202 -5.14 -14.44 15.57
C PHE A 202 -4.59 -14.08 16.93
N LYS A 203 -3.36 -14.54 17.15
CA LYS A 203 -2.43 -13.95 18.09
C LYS A 203 -1.72 -12.78 17.41
N VAL A 204 -1.87 -11.60 17.96
CA VAL A 204 -1.13 -10.41 17.51
C VAL A 204 0.24 -10.42 18.16
N ILE A 205 1.30 -10.38 17.33
CA ILE A 205 2.68 -10.44 17.81
C ILE A 205 3.21 -9.11 18.30
N ASP A 206 2.75 -8.02 17.68
CA ASP A 206 3.13 -6.66 18.03
C ASP A 206 1.90 -5.76 18.00
N VAL A 207 1.67 -5.06 19.10
CA VAL A 207 0.71 -3.96 19.16
C VAL A 207 1.46 -2.68 19.49
N ILE A 208 1.40 -1.70 18.59
CA ILE A 208 2.16 -0.46 18.69
C ILE A 208 1.17 0.71 18.71
N VAL A 209 1.26 1.53 19.75
CA VAL A 209 0.52 2.79 19.88
C VAL A 209 1.44 3.96 19.52
N TRP A 210 0.99 4.84 18.64
CA TRP A 210 1.83 5.91 18.09
C TRP A 210 1.10 7.28 18.02
N PRO A 211 1.78 8.44 18.23
CA PRO A 211 1.19 9.78 18.05
C PRO A 211 0.97 10.19 16.58
N LYS A 212 0.41 11.38 16.32
CA LYS A 212 0.15 11.92 14.98
C LYS A 212 1.43 12.20 14.17
N PHE A 213 1.97 11.18 13.53
CA PHE A 213 2.98 11.29 12.46
C PHE A 213 2.67 10.28 11.36
N TYR A 214 3.16 10.55 10.15
CA TYR A 214 3.11 9.56 9.09
C TYR A 214 4.08 8.42 9.42
N ILE A 215 3.58 7.19 9.35
CA ILE A 215 4.38 5.99 9.53
C ILE A 215 4.99 5.67 8.17
N LYS A 216 6.32 5.55 8.10
CA LYS A 216 6.95 5.04 6.89
C LYS A 216 6.58 3.56 6.73
N LYS A 217 5.73 3.26 5.75
CA LYS A 217 5.44 1.88 5.35
C LYS A 217 6.49 1.42 4.35
N THR A 218 6.69 0.12 4.25
CA THR A 218 7.65 -0.49 3.31
C THR A 218 6.96 -1.57 2.51
N ILE A 219 7.33 -1.68 1.24
CA ILE A 219 6.95 -2.78 0.36
C ILE A 219 8.22 -3.35 -0.28
N ASN A 220 8.27 -4.66 -0.45
CA ASN A 220 9.38 -5.30 -1.14
C ASN A 220 9.13 -5.28 -2.65
N ILE A 221 10.19 -5.01 -3.40
CA ILE A 221 10.20 -5.04 -4.86
C ILE A 221 11.23 -6.08 -5.28
N GLN A 222 10.85 -7.02 -6.14
CA GLN A 222 11.73 -8.06 -6.67
C GLN A 222 12.04 -7.74 -8.14
N PRO A 223 13.23 -7.23 -8.47
CA PRO A 223 13.64 -7.05 -9.86
C PRO A 223 13.85 -8.41 -10.51
N VAL A 224 13.30 -8.59 -11.72
CA VAL A 224 13.46 -9.80 -12.53
C VAL A 224 14.02 -9.39 -13.89
N PHE A 225 15.22 -9.87 -14.21
CA PHE A 225 15.94 -9.56 -15.44
C PHE A 225 15.93 -10.76 -16.39
N VAL A 226 15.98 -10.50 -17.68
CA VAL A 226 16.05 -11.53 -18.73
C VAL A 226 17.50 -11.75 -19.10
N ARG A 227 17.99 -12.98 -18.97
CA ARG A 227 19.24 -13.40 -19.62
C ARG A 227 18.94 -13.74 -21.06
N TYR A 228 19.80 -13.26 -21.96
CA TYR A 228 19.70 -13.54 -23.38
C TYR A 228 21.08 -13.71 -24.01
N THR A 229 21.13 -14.37 -25.16
CA THR A 229 22.32 -14.49 -25.99
C THR A 229 22.18 -13.54 -27.18
N PRO A 230 22.96 -12.45 -27.24
CA PRO A 230 22.94 -11.58 -28.41
C PRO A 230 23.27 -12.38 -29.67
N ALA A 231 22.55 -12.12 -30.78
CA ALA A 231 22.91 -12.67 -32.08
C ALA A 231 24.39 -12.34 -32.40
N GLU A 232 25.12 -13.29 -32.97
CA GLU A 232 26.55 -13.15 -33.27
C GLU A 232 26.82 -11.86 -34.07
N GLY A 233 27.52 -10.89 -33.46
CA GLY A 233 27.76 -9.63 -34.16
C GLY A 233 28.59 -8.54 -33.46
N CYS A 234 28.77 -8.56 -32.13
CA CYS A 234 29.59 -7.53 -31.46
C CYS A 234 30.70 -8.06 -30.55
N PHE A 235 30.64 -9.29 -30.05
CA PHE A 235 31.63 -9.83 -29.08
C PHE A 235 32.08 -11.28 -29.31
N GLY A 236 31.72 -11.90 -30.43
CA GLY A 236 31.99 -13.33 -30.68
C GLY A 236 31.11 -14.22 -29.80
N GLY A 237 30.22 -14.99 -30.42
CA GLY A 237 29.18 -15.76 -29.74
C GLY A 237 29.69 -16.55 -28.53
N THR A 238 29.12 -16.27 -27.35
CA THR A 238 29.08 -17.08 -26.10
C THR A 238 28.75 -16.21 -24.87
N THR A 239 28.79 -14.87 -24.97
CA THR A 239 28.49 -14.00 -23.82
C THR A 239 26.98 -13.88 -23.58
N THR A 240 26.52 -14.42 -22.46
CA THR A 240 25.17 -14.17 -21.96
C THR A 240 25.07 -12.71 -21.48
N ALA A 241 24.17 -11.94 -22.08
CA ALA A 241 23.82 -10.59 -21.66
C ALA A 241 22.57 -10.60 -20.77
N THR A 242 22.25 -9.47 -20.16
CA THR A 242 21.07 -9.30 -19.30
C THR A 242 20.38 -7.98 -19.56
N THR A 243 19.05 -7.96 -19.50
CA THR A 243 18.28 -6.71 -19.36
C THR A 243 18.46 -6.12 -17.94
N GLY A 244 17.81 -5.00 -17.66
CA GLY A 244 17.91 -4.28 -16.39
C GLY A 244 19.02 -3.23 -16.37
N GLY A 245 19.56 -2.83 -17.52
CA GLY A 245 20.58 -1.78 -17.60
C GLY A 245 20.10 -0.43 -17.06
N SER A 246 18.79 -0.17 -17.18
CA SER A 246 18.13 1.05 -16.66
C SER A 246 17.84 1.00 -15.15
N PHE A 247 17.92 -0.18 -14.54
CA PHE A 247 17.45 -0.42 -13.17
C PHE A 247 18.01 0.55 -12.13
N PRO A 248 19.33 0.85 -12.06
CA PRO A 248 19.86 1.75 -11.03
C PRO A 248 19.17 3.13 -11.05
N THR A 249 19.02 3.72 -12.23
CA THR A 249 18.42 5.05 -12.39
C THR A 249 16.93 5.03 -12.10
N LEU A 250 16.18 4.09 -12.68
CA LEU A 250 14.73 3.98 -12.45
C LEU A 250 14.40 3.65 -10.99
N ARG A 251 15.18 2.78 -10.35
CA ARG A 251 15.08 2.46 -8.91
C ARG A 251 15.25 3.71 -8.06
N ASP A 252 16.33 4.48 -8.30
CA ASP A 252 16.65 5.64 -7.48
C ASP A 252 15.58 6.73 -7.63
N LYS A 253 15.03 6.91 -8.84
CA LYS A 253 13.90 7.81 -9.10
C LYS A 253 12.60 7.34 -8.45
N ALA A 254 12.29 6.05 -8.51
CA ALA A 254 11.14 5.50 -7.78
C ALA A 254 11.26 5.69 -6.26
N ILE A 255 12.45 5.46 -5.69
CA ILE A 255 12.72 5.69 -4.26
C ILE A 255 12.55 7.17 -3.92
N GLU A 256 13.10 8.07 -4.73
CA GLU A 256 12.97 9.52 -4.56
C GLU A 256 11.50 9.94 -4.46
N ILE A 257 10.68 9.51 -5.41
CA ILE A 257 9.27 9.86 -5.51
C ILE A 257 8.45 9.27 -4.36
N TRP A 258 8.54 7.97 -4.11
CA TRP A 258 7.70 7.30 -3.10
C TRP A 258 8.08 7.64 -1.66
N ASN A 259 9.34 8.04 -1.41
CA ASN A 259 9.74 8.59 -0.12
C ASN A 259 8.96 9.87 0.24
N ARG A 260 8.51 10.66 -0.74
CA ARG A 260 7.67 11.86 -0.53
C ARG A 260 6.33 11.50 0.12
N CYS A 261 5.81 10.28 -0.12
CA CYS A 261 4.60 9.73 0.47
C CYS A 261 4.83 8.89 1.73
N CYS A 262 6.05 8.83 2.26
CA CYS A 262 6.41 7.90 3.34
C CYS A 262 6.31 6.42 2.96
N ILE A 263 6.51 6.09 1.69
CA ILE A 263 6.56 4.72 1.23
C ILE A 263 8.02 4.38 0.91
N GLY A 264 8.58 3.44 1.66
CA GLY A 264 9.88 2.87 1.41
C GLY A 264 9.77 1.72 0.41
N LEU A 265 10.56 1.78 -0.65
CA LEU A 265 10.72 0.68 -1.58
C LEU A 265 11.96 -0.11 -1.17
N ASN A 266 11.77 -1.38 -0.79
CA ASN A 266 12.86 -2.28 -0.47
C ASN A 266 13.14 -3.19 -1.67
N PHE A 267 14.07 -2.78 -2.52
CA PHE A 267 14.48 -3.57 -3.68
C PHE A 267 15.35 -4.75 -3.22
N LEU A 268 14.88 -5.96 -3.50
CA LEU A 268 15.60 -7.21 -3.26
C LEU A 268 16.71 -7.40 -4.31
N THR A 269 17.56 -8.40 -4.08
CA THR A 269 18.59 -8.79 -5.06
C THR A 269 17.92 -9.21 -6.38
N PRO A 270 18.36 -8.70 -7.54
CA PRO A 270 17.78 -9.08 -8.82
C PRO A 270 17.85 -10.60 -9.07
N VAL A 271 16.76 -11.13 -9.61
CA VAL A 271 16.66 -12.51 -10.10
C VAL A 271 16.72 -12.50 -11.62
N TYR A 272 17.17 -13.60 -12.22
CA TYR A 272 17.35 -13.71 -13.66
C TYR A 272 16.59 -14.92 -14.20
N ILE A 273 15.78 -14.69 -15.23
CA ILE A 273 15.10 -15.73 -16.00
C ILE A 273 15.83 -15.96 -17.32
N ASN A 274 15.81 -17.20 -17.83
CA ASN A 274 16.53 -17.57 -19.04
C ASN A 274 15.51 -17.85 -20.16
N ASN A 275 15.11 -16.79 -20.88
CA ASN A 275 14.29 -16.91 -22.07
C ASN A 275 14.50 -15.68 -22.96
N ASP A 276 15.27 -15.87 -24.01
CA ASP A 276 15.69 -14.81 -24.94
C ASP A 276 14.50 -14.11 -25.60
N ASP A 277 13.39 -14.82 -25.81
CA ASP A 277 12.16 -14.29 -26.41
C ASP A 277 11.56 -13.14 -25.58
N TYR A 278 11.77 -13.14 -24.25
CA TYR A 278 11.27 -12.08 -23.37
C TYR A 278 12.09 -10.79 -23.42
N ARG A 279 13.21 -10.75 -24.15
CA ARG A 279 14.04 -9.55 -24.27
C ARG A 279 13.29 -8.42 -24.98
N ILE A 280 12.67 -8.73 -26.12
CA ILE A 280 11.84 -7.82 -26.91
C ILE A 280 10.41 -8.34 -26.77
N LEU A 281 9.63 -7.69 -25.91
CA LEU A 281 8.39 -8.28 -25.41
C LEU A 281 7.18 -7.87 -26.27
N SER A 282 6.50 -8.87 -26.83
CA SER A 282 5.19 -8.67 -27.46
C SER A 282 4.03 -8.94 -26.48
N SER A 283 2.82 -8.47 -26.81
CA SER A 283 1.62 -8.81 -26.01
C SER A 283 1.35 -10.31 -25.88
N ALA A 284 1.79 -11.12 -26.84
CA ALA A 284 1.60 -12.57 -26.78
C ALA A 284 2.44 -13.23 -25.69
N GLU A 285 3.55 -12.61 -25.29
CA GLU A 285 4.53 -13.16 -24.36
C GLU A 285 4.35 -12.67 -22.91
N GLU A 286 3.55 -11.61 -22.70
CA GLU A 286 3.31 -11.00 -21.39
C GLU A 286 2.77 -11.98 -20.35
N ALA A 287 1.90 -12.90 -20.75
CA ALA A 287 1.41 -13.94 -19.85
C ALA A 287 2.54 -14.90 -19.43
N GLY A 288 3.45 -15.21 -20.36
CA GLY A 288 4.57 -16.11 -20.14
C GLY A 288 5.63 -15.51 -19.22
N ILE A 289 6.05 -14.26 -19.46
CA ILE A 289 7.08 -13.60 -18.63
C ILE A 289 6.62 -13.45 -17.19
N LYS A 290 5.36 -13.05 -16.96
CA LYS A 290 4.77 -12.92 -15.61
C LYS A 290 4.66 -14.23 -14.85
N ALA A 291 4.62 -15.36 -15.56
CA ALA A 291 4.56 -16.70 -14.98
C ALA A 291 5.96 -17.31 -14.79
N ALA A 292 7.01 -16.69 -15.33
CA ALA A 292 8.37 -17.22 -15.28
C ALA A 292 9.00 -17.14 -13.88
N TYR A 293 8.45 -16.30 -13.00
CA TYR A 293 8.91 -16.14 -11.63
C TYR A 293 7.72 -15.78 -10.71
N ASP A 294 7.81 -16.19 -9.44
CA ASP A 294 6.78 -15.93 -8.44
C ASP A 294 7.41 -15.72 -7.04
N GLU A 295 7.40 -14.49 -6.55
CA GLU A 295 7.78 -14.14 -5.16
C GLU A 295 6.55 -13.65 -4.39
N PRO A 296 5.97 -14.47 -3.50
CA PRO A 296 4.71 -14.16 -2.83
C PRO A 296 4.77 -12.97 -1.86
N ASN A 297 5.97 -12.47 -1.52
CA ASN A 297 6.15 -11.36 -0.58
C ASN A 297 6.74 -10.09 -1.21
N ALA A 298 6.68 -9.94 -2.53
CA ALA A 298 7.18 -8.77 -3.24
C ALA A 298 6.35 -8.45 -4.48
N ILE A 299 6.38 -7.17 -4.88
CA ILE A 299 5.96 -6.77 -6.22
C ILE A 299 7.09 -7.11 -7.17
N GLU A 300 6.80 -7.93 -8.16
CA GLU A 300 7.78 -8.26 -9.19
C GLU A 300 7.81 -7.18 -10.24
N VAL A 301 9.02 -6.79 -10.63
CA VAL A 301 9.27 -5.82 -11.70
C VAL A 301 10.17 -6.49 -12.73
N TYR A 302 9.57 -6.87 -13.85
CA TYR A 302 10.24 -7.48 -14.99
C TYR A 302 10.86 -6.38 -15.86
N PHE A 303 12.17 -6.43 -16.04
CA PHE A 303 12.88 -5.53 -16.94
C PHE A 303 13.08 -6.24 -18.27
N VAL A 304 12.53 -5.67 -19.33
CA VAL A 304 12.77 -6.10 -20.72
C VAL A 304 13.48 -4.98 -21.47
N GLU A 305 14.06 -5.25 -22.63
CA GLU A 305 14.78 -4.22 -23.38
C GLU A 305 13.80 -3.18 -23.93
N ILE A 306 12.76 -3.66 -24.62
CA ILE A 306 11.74 -2.84 -25.27
C ILE A 306 10.49 -3.69 -25.54
N GLY A 307 9.33 -3.05 -25.72
CA GLY A 307 8.12 -3.71 -26.23
C GLY A 307 8.06 -3.76 -27.76
N ASP A 308 7.29 -4.71 -28.31
CA ASP A 308 6.95 -4.80 -29.75
C ASP A 308 5.42 -4.83 -29.95
N PRO A 309 4.81 -3.79 -30.56
CA PRO A 309 5.45 -2.57 -31.06
C PRO A 309 6.07 -1.72 -29.95
N VAL A 310 7.05 -0.88 -30.33
CA VAL A 310 7.68 0.06 -29.40
C VAL A 310 6.62 0.93 -28.73
N GLY A 311 6.67 0.98 -27.40
CA GLY A 311 5.75 1.78 -26.61
C GLY A 311 4.34 1.21 -26.50
N ILE A 312 4.16 -0.10 -26.72
CA ILE A 312 2.86 -0.80 -26.57
C ILE A 312 2.10 -0.43 -25.29
N HIS A 313 2.82 -0.17 -24.19
CA HIS A 313 2.26 0.32 -22.92
C HIS A 313 2.90 1.63 -22.44
N GLY A 314 3.39 2.48 -23.35
CA GLY A 314 3.94 3.76 -22.93
C GLY A 314 5.19 3.71 -22.03
N GLY A 315 5.91 2.58 -22.01
CA GLY A 315 7.15 2.41 -21.22
C GLY A 315 7.06 1.37 -20.12
N GLY A 316 5.86 1.00 -19.70
CA GLY A 316 5.65 -0.02 -18.68
C GLY A 316 4.18 -0.36 -18.51
N VAL A 317 3.90 -1.43 -17.78
CA VAL A 317 2.54 -1.85 -17.51
C VAL A 317 2.47 -2.54 -16.16
N CYS A 318 1.38 -2.32 -15.44
CA CYS A 318 1.08 -3.01 -14.20
C CYS A 318 -0.16 -3.89 -14.35
N TYR A 319 -0.01 -5.15 -13.96
CA TYR A 319 -1.08 -6.13 -13.90
C TYR A 319 -1.52 -6.35 -12.47
N SER A 320 -2.81 -6.67 -12.29
CA SER A 320 -3.40 -6.99 -11.00
C SER A 320 -3.20 -5.87 -9.97
N SER A 321 -3.33 -4.62 -10.44
CA SER A 321 -3.08 -3.38 -9.71
C SER A 321 -3.71 -3.35 -8.31
N GLY A 322 -2.95 -2.89 -7.31
CA GLY A 322 -3.38 -2.80 -5.91
C GLY A 322 -3.47 -4.12 -5.13
N THR A 323 -3.17 -5.26 -5.77
CA THR A 323 -3.22 -6.58 -5.11
C THR A 323 -1.83 -7.07 -4.72
N ALA A 324 -1.75 -8.07 -3.83
CA ALA A 324 -0.47 -8.72 -3.51
C ALA A 324 0.16 -9.45 -4.70
N ASN A 325 -0.61 -9.68 -5.77
CA ASN A 325 -0.18 -10.39 -6.97
C ASN A 325 0.16 -9.42 -8.11
N ALA A 326 0.29 -8.12 -7.80
CA ALA A 326 0.63 -7.14 -8.81
C ALA A 326 2.02 -7.42 -9.40
N LYS A 327 2.10 -7.43 -10.73
CA LYS A 327 3.33 -7.64 -11.50
C LYS A 327 3.52 -6.48 -12.47
N VAL A 328 4.71 -5.91 -12.50
CA VAL A 328 5.06 -4.78 -13.35
C VAL A 328 6.02 -5.23 -14.43
N ILE A 329 5.83 -4.75 -15.65
CA ILE A 329 6.81 -4.85 -16.74
C ILE A 329 7.27 -3.43 -17.05
N THR A 330 8.59 -3.21 -17.15
CA THR A 330 9.16 -1.90 -17.51
C THR A 330 10.31 -2.10 -18.49
N TYR A 331 10.61 -1.06 -19.28
CA TYR A 331 11.55 -1.15 -20.40
C TYR A 331 12.88 -0.45 -20.09
N ASP A 332 14.00 -1.08 -20.47
CA ASP A 332 15.31 -0.42 -20.42
C ASP A 332 15.37 0.79 -21.35
N ALA A 333 14.69 0.72 -22.49
CA ALA A 333 14.59 1.79 -23.47
C ALA A 333 13.82 3.03 -22.98
N ASN A 334 13.27 3.02 -21.75
CA ASN A 334 12.71 4.23 -21.13
C ASN A 334 13.78 5.32 -20.95
N LEU A 335 15.03 4.96 -20.71
CA LEU A 335 16.09 5.95 -20.51
C LEU A 335 16.67 6.46 -21.84
N PRO A 336 17.02 7.76 -21.93
CA PRO A 336 16.97 8.78 -20.88
C PRO A 336 15.64 9.57 -20.81
N ILE A 337 14.58 9.14 -21.49
CA ILE A 337 13.38 9.95 -21.78
C ILE A 337 12.37 9.89 -20.62
N ASN A 338 12.03 8.69 -20.14
CA ASN A 338 11.00 8.45 -19.15
C ASN A 338 11.63 7.97 -17.82
N LEU A 339 12.15 8.93 -17.04
CA LEU A 339 12.88 8.70 -15.80
C LEU A 339 11.97 8.22 -14.65
N TYR A 340 10.69 8.57 -14.68
CA TYR A 340 9.73 8.29 -13.62
C TYR A 340 8.76 7.14 -13.96
N ASN A 341 8.90 6.46 -15.11
CA ASN A 341 8.05 5.32 -15.49
C ASN A 341 7.94 4.27 -14.38
N LEU A 342 9.06 3.79 -13.83
CA LEU A 342 8.99 2.78 -12.77
C LEU A 342 8.24 3.29 -11.53
N ALA A 343 8.37 4.58 -11.21
CA ALA A 343 7.62 5.17 -10.10
C ALA A 343 6.11 5.18 -10.38
N HIS A 344 5.72 5.47 -11.63
CA HIS A 344 4.35 5.43 -12.12
C HIS A 344 3.76 4.01 -12.05
N GLU A 345 4.46 3.01 -12.59
CA GLU A 345 3.98 1.62 -12.57
C GLU A 345 3.86 1.07 -11.14
N LEU A 346 4.79 1.44 -10.25
CA LEU A 346 4.66 1.10 -8.83
C LEU A 346 3.47 1.81 -8.17
N GLY A 347 3.01 2.94 -8.70
CA GLY A 347 1.76 3.57 -8.30
C GLY A 347 0.55 2.69 -8.59
N HIS A 348 0.50 2.08 -9.78
CA HIS A 348 -0.52 1.08 -10.09
C HIS A 348 -0.42 -0.16 -9.19
N ALA A 349 0.79 -0.64 -8.91
CA ALA A 349 0.97 -1.72 -7.93
C ALA A 349 0.45 -1.32 -6.54
N LEU A 350 0.55 -0.03 -6.17
CA LEU A 350 -0.01 0.57 -4.96
C LEU A 350 -1.50 0.97 -5.11
N GLY A 351 -2.22 0.44 -6.09
CA GLY A 351 -3.66 0.60 -6.26
C GLY A 351 -4.09 1.97 -6.77
N LEU A 352 -3.15 2.81 -7.23
CA LEU A 352 -3.46 4.07 -7.87
C LEU A 352 -3.83 3.88 -9.33
N MET A 353 -4.75 4.70 -9.82
CA MET A 353 -5.25 4.71 -11.18
C MET A 353 -4.89 6.02 -11.85
N HIS A 354 -4.85 6.08 -13.17
CA HIS A 354 -4.74 7.37 -13.86
C HIS A 354 -5.90 8.32 -13.48
N PRO A 355 -5.66 9.64 -13.43
CA PRO A 355 -6.73 10.64 -13.29
C PRO A 355 -7.75 10.53 -14.45
N PRO A 356 -9.06 10.82 -14.22
CA PRO A 356 -9.69 11.28 -12.99
C PRO A 356 -10.07 10.12 -12.02
N GLY A 357 -9.24 9.08 -11.92
CA GLY A 357 -9.39 8.02 -10.93
C GLY A 357 -9.12 8.45 -9.50
N ASN A 358 -8.48 7.58 -8.73
CA ASN A 358 -8.13 7.85 -7.32
C ASN A 358 -6.79 8.59 -7.20
N SER A 359 -6.33 9.24 -8.27
CA SER A 359 -5.09 10.02 -8.33
C SER A 359 -5.35 11.42 -8.89
N SER A 360 -4.39 12.33 -8.72
CA SER A 360 -4.51 13.71 -9.16
C SER A 360 -3.99 13.94 -10.58
N SER A 361 -4.67 14.82 -11.35
CA SER A 361 -4.16 15.31 -12.63
C SER A 361 -2.84 16.07 -12.48
N GLY A 362 -1.96 15.95 -13.47
CA GLY A 362 -0.62 16.55 -13.49
C GLY A 362 0.34 15.96 -12.45
N SER A 363 -0.02 14.84 -11.81
CA SER A 363 0.84 14.13 -10.87
C SER A 363 1.58 12.99 -11.56
N LEU A 364 2.40 12.25 -10.81
CA LEU A 364 3.07 11.03 -11.25
C LEU A 364 2.15 10.06 -11.99
N MET A 365 0.89 9.97 -11.57
CA MET A 365 -0.08 9.04 -12.17
C MET A 365 -0.71 9.57 -13.47
N GLU A 366 -0.29 10.74 -13.98
CA GLU A 366 -0.68 11.18 -15.31
C GLU A 366 0.07 10.31 -16.35
N PRO A 367 -0.65 9.72 -17.32
CA PRO A 367 -0.01 8.97 -18.40
C PRO A 367 0.82 9.91 -19.28
N SER A 368 2.02 9.48 -19.66
CA SER A 368 2.94 10.25 -20.52
C SER A 368 3.28 9.54 -21.83
N GLY A 369 3.00 8.23 -21.93
CA GLY A 369 3.45 7.40 -23.02
C GLY A 369 4.97 7.19 -23.03
N PHE A 370 5.47 6.50 -24.07
CA PHE A 370 6.87 6.07 -24.14
C PHE A 370 7.84 7.24 -24.39
N CYS A 371 7.40 8.25 -25.14
CA CYS A 371 8.24 9.34 -25.62
C CYS A 371 8.24 10.58 -24.70
N ALA A 372 7.63 10.50 -23.51
CA ALA A 372 7.65 11.57 -22.54
C ALA A 372 7.75 11.03 -21.12
N ASP A 373 8.38 11.79 -20.24
CA ASP A 373 8.49 11.45 -18.82
C ASP A 373 7.15 11.62 -18.10
N ASN A 374 6.89 10.75 -17.13
CA ASN A 374 5.79 10.98 -16.20
C ASN A 374 6.12 12.19 -15.30
N PRO A 375 5.13 12.97 -14.85
CA PRO A 375 5.40 14.10 -13.96
C PRO A 375 6.07 13.67 -12.65
N SER A 376 7.05 14.44 -12.16
CA SER A 376 7.68 14.24 -10.84
C SER A 376 6.78 14.63 -9.67
N LEU A 377 5.65 15.29 -9.93
CA LEU A 377 4.77 15.83 -8.90
C LEU A 377 4.03 14.71 -8.17
N MET A 378 4.14 14.68 -6.85
CA MET A 378 3.41 13.73 -6.00
C MET A 378 2.34 14.45 -5.19
N SER A 379 1.07 14.03 -5.28
CA SER A 379 -0.03 14.70 -4.58
C SER A 379 -0.36 14.07 -3.21
N PRO A 380 -0.97 14.83 -2.27
CA PRO A 380 -1.50 14.26 -1.04
C PRO A 380 -2.51 13.13 -1.28
N LEU A 381 -3.35 13.27 -2.31
CA LEU A 381 -4.35 12.27 -2.68
C LEU A 381 -3.69 10.94 -3.07
N ASN A 382 -2.63 10.97 -3.89
CA ASN A 382 -1.88 9.78 -4.26
C ASN A 382 -1.29 9.11 -3.02
N CYS A 383 -0.70 9.89 -2.09
CA CYS A 383 -0.13 9.36 -0.86
C CYS A 383 -1.17 8.76 0.11
N ASP A 384 -2.41 9.27 0.10
CA ASP A 384 -3.49 8.79 0.97
C ASP A 384 -4.20 7.57 0.39
N ASN A 385 -4.28 7.46 -0.94
CA ASN A 385 -4.94 6.36 -1.63
C ASN A 385 -4.00 5.18 -1.94
N ALA A 386 -2.68 5.38 -1.86
CA ALA A 386 -1.71 4.31 -2.05
C ALA A 386 -1.95 3.18 -1.04
N SER A 387 -2.28 2.00 -1.55
CA SER A 387 -2.59 0.81 -0.76
C SER A 387 -2.21 -0.46 -1.51
N ASN A 388 -1.61 -1.39 -0.78
CA ASN A 388 -1.33 -2.74 -1.26
C ASN A 388 -1.24 -3.65 -0.02
N PRO A 389 -1.70 -4.91 -0.06
CA PRO A 389 -1.58 -5.81 1.08
C PRO A 389 -0.13 -6.10 1.51
N LEU A 390 0.84 -5.99 0.60
CA LEU A 390 2.27 -6.11 0.87
C LEU A 390 2.89 -4.82 1.44
N LEU A 391 2.15 -3.71 1.47
CA LEU A 391 2.59 -2.45 2.05
C LEU A 391 2.40 -2.47 3.57
N VAL A 392 3.47 -2.74 4.30
CA VAL A 392 3.44 -3.03 5.74
C VAL A 392 4.25 -2.05 6.58
N THR A 393 3.90 -1.95 7.85
CA THR A 393 4.71 -1.22 8.84
C THR A 393 5.97 -2.03 9.19
N PRO A 394 7.21 -1.50 8.98
CA PRO A 394 8.44 -2.22 9.31
C PRO A 394 8.57 -2.51 10.81
N ALA A 395 9.41 -3.48 11.19
CA ALA A 395 9.68 -3.81 12.60
C ALA A 395 10.19 -2.60 13.37
N THR A 396 11.17 -1.91 12.81
CA THR A 396 11.64 -0.61 13.29
C THR A 396 10.84 0.49 12.62
N ILE A 397 9.94 1.13 13.37
CA ILE A 397 9.15 2.24 12.86
C ILE A 397 10.05 3.43 12.62
N LYS A 398 10.11 3.87 11.35
CA LYS A 398 10.76 5.12 10.95
C LYS A 398 9.69 6.19 10.81
N LEU A 399 9.89 7.30 11.50
CA LEU A 399 9.11 8.52 11.28
C LEU A 399 9.43 9.11 9.93
N CYS A 400 8.45 9.78 9.34
CA CYS A 400 8.64 10.52 8.11
C CYS A 400 7.74 11.77 8.09
N THR A 401 8.18 12.73 7.30
CA THR A 401 7.39 13.91 6.96
C THR A 401 7.04 13.78 5.48
N ARG A 402 5.76 13.82 5.14
CA ARG A 402 5.34 13.86 3.74
C ARG A 402 5.78 15.17 3.12
N ASN A 403 6.29 15.11 1.89
CA ASN A 403 6.68 16.28 1.12
C ASN A 403 6.11 16.21 -0.29
N THR A 404 4.84 16.57 -0.42
CA THR A 404 4.06 16.52 -1.68
C THR A 404 4.19 17.80 -2.52
N ASN A 405 4.99 18.77 -2.07
CA ASN A 405 5.07 20.10 -2.70
C ASN A 405 6.39 20.34 -3.43
N MET A 406 7.15 19.28 -3.77
CA MET A 406 8.37 19.44 -4.56
C MET A 406 8.04 19.36 -6.05
N PRO A 407 8.42 20.38 -6.85
CA PRO A 407 8.22 20.41 -8.30
C PRO A 407 8.94 19.24 -8.99
#